data_AF-A0A173SNY3-F1
#
_entry.id   AF-A0A173SNY3-F1
#
_cell.length_a   1.000
_cell.length_b   1.000
_cell.length_c   1.000
_cell.angle_alpha   90.00
_cell.angle_beta   90.00
_cell.angle_gamma   90.00
#
_symmetry.space_group_name_H-M   'P 1'
#
loop_
_entity.id
_entity.type
_entity.pdbx_description
1 polymer ?
#
loop_
_entity_poly.entity_id
_entity_poly.type
_entity_poly.pdbx_seq_one_letter_code
_entity_poly.pdbx_strand_id
1 'polypeptide(L)'
;MRTWRMIFNPKKQKDAVFCQYFLTNTTDARRMYNTANFYIRNTMTGIKKSPELRTSNEVEVLHDVFTGIQKANKARDIKYQKDLEKYNKGLLDKHPKKPKHFPYPTTKEWFLTYNVLDAVFKYTHNEVYYSMNSQLNQNAI
;
A
#
# COMPACT_ATOMS: atom_id res chain seq x y z
N MET A 1 23.52 -20.73 -6.37
CA MET A 1 23.28 -19.33 -5.92
C MET A 1 24.31 -18.99 -4.84
N ARG A 2 25.21 -18.04 -5.12
CA ARG A 2 26.24 -17.58 -4.16
C ARG A 2 25.60 -16.51 -3.27
N THR A 3 25.34 -16.83 -2.00
CA THR A 3 24.95 -15.82 -1.01
C THR A 3 26.23 -15.12 -0.55
N TRP A 4 26.44 -13.88 -0.99
CA TRP A 4 27.49 -13.05 -0.41
C TRP A 4 27.10 -12.74 1.04
N ARG A 5 27.64 -13.52 1.97
CA ARG A 5 27.53 -13.23 3.40
C ARG A 5 28.41 -12.00 3.65
N MET A 6 27.79 -10.83 3.83
CA MET A 6 28.53 -9.63 4.21
C MET A 6 29.14 -9.87 5.60
N ILE A 7 30.46 -10.09 5.65
CA ILE A 7 31.21 -10.20 6.90
C ILE A 7 31.56 -8.78 7.32
N PHE A 8 30.77 -8.21 8.22
CA PHE A 8 30.99 -6.87 8.74
C PHE A 8 32.10 -6.89 9.79
N ASN A 9 33.18 -6.13 9.56
CA ASN A 9 34.21 -5.89 10.57
C ASN A 9 33.82 -4.65 11.39
N PRO A 10 33.43 -4.79 12.67
CA PRO A 10 32.93 -3.70 13.49
C PRO A 10 33.96 -2.59 13.78
N LYS A 11 35.24 -2.78 13.41
CA LYS A 11 36.32 -1.80 13.64
C LYS A 11 36.47 -0.73 12.54
N LYS A 12 35.73 -0.80 11.43
CA LYS A 12 35.74 0.24 10.37
C LYS A 12 34.44 1.06 10.40
N GLN A 13 34.40 2.07 11.25
CA GLN A 13 33.21 2.84 11.65
C GLN A 13 32.50 3.67 10.57
N LYS A 14 33.09 3.90 9.38
CA LYS A 14 32.47 4.75 8.34
C LYS A 14 31.27 4.10 7.65
N ASP A 15 31.23 2.76 7.58
CA ASP A 15 30.16 2.04 6.88
C ASP A 15 29.02 1.60 7.81
N ALA A 16 29.18 1.72 9.14
CA ALA A 16 28.22 1.19 10.11
C ALA A 16 26.81 1.78 9.97
N VAL A 17 26.70 3.08 9.68
CA VAL A 17 25.41 3.77 9.51
C VAL A 17 24.71 3.33 8.22
N PHE A 18 25.45 3.23 7.11
CA PHE A 18 24.91 2.71 5.85
C PHE A 18 24.53 1.24 5.95
N CYS A 19 25.35 0.43 6.63
CA CYS A 19 25.06 -0.98 6.87
C CYS A 19 23.77 -1.17 7.67
N GLN A 20 23.59 -0.39 8.73
CA GLN A 20 22.37 -0.43 9.52
C GLN A 20 21.16 0.01 8.70
N TYR A 21 21.29 1.07 7.88
CA TYR A 21 20.24 1.52 6.99
C TYR A 21 19.81 0.43 5.98
N PHE A 22 20.76 -0.25 5.33
CA PHE A 22 20.47 -1.35 4.41
C PHE A 22 19.85 -2.56 5.11
N LEU A 23 20.30 -2.89 6.33
CA LEU A 23 19.70 -3.96 7.14
C LEU A 23 18.25 -3.66 7.51
N THR A 24 17.96 -2.43 7.93
CA THR A 24 16.59 -1.99 8.23
C THR A 24 15.72 -2.05 6.98
N ASN A 25 16.16 -1.46 5.86
CA ASN A 25 15.39 -1.47 4.61
C ASN A 25 15.11 -2.88 4.08
N THR A 26 16.08 -3.79 4.14
CA THR A 26 15.88 -5.18 3.68
C THR A 26 14.93 -5.96 4.59
N THR A 27 14.98 -5.68 5.90
CA THR A 27 14.05 -6.27 6.88
C THR A 27 12.63 -5.77 6.65
N ASP A 28 12.45 -4.45 6.49
CA ASP A 28 11.13 -3.87 6.26
C ASP A 28 10.54 -4.24 4.90
N ALA A 29 11.37 -4.37 3.85
CA ALA A 29 10.91 -4.88 2.56
C ALA A 29 10.36 -6.31 2.67
N ARG A 30 11.00 -7.18 3.49
CA ARG A 30 10.50 -8.53 3.76
C ARG A 30 9.20 -8.50 4.55
N ARG A 31 9.10 -7.62 5.56
CA ARG A 31 7.85 -7.43 6.32
C ARG A 31 6.72 -7.00 5.40
N MET A 32 6.97 -6.01 4.53
CA MET A 32 6.01 -5.53 3.56
C MET A 32 5.57 -6.62 2.57
N TYR A 33 6.51 -7.42 2.07
CA TYR A 33 6.19 -8.56 1.21
C TYR A 33 5.27 -9.57 1.92
N ASN A 34 5.55 -9.86 3.19
CA ASN A 34 4.71 -10.76 3.98
C ASN A 34 3.33 -10.17 4.25
N THR A 35 3.25 -8.88 4.61
CA THR A 35 1.98 -8.16 4.82
C THR A 35 1.15 -8.14 3.55
N ALA A 36 1.74 -7.79 2.39
CA ALA A 36 1.04 -7.80 1.12
C ALA A 36 0.47 -9.19 0.79
N ASN A 37 1.27 -10.26 0.95
CA ASN A 37 0.80 -11.63 0.73
C ASN A 37 -0.28 -12.06 1.71
N PHE A 38 -0.21 -11.61 2.96
CA PHE A 38 -1.25 -11.84 3.96
C PHE A 38 -2.57 -11.22 3.50
N TYR A 39 -2.57 -9.97 3.05
CA TYR A 39 -3.76 -9.32 2.52
C TYR A 39 -4.29 -10.02 1.27
N ILE A 40 -3.42 -10.37 0.31
CA ILE A 40 -3.84 -11.05 -0.94
C ILE A 40 -4.52 -12.40 -0.62
N ARG A 41 -3.92 -13.22 0.24
CA ARG A 41 -4.44 -14.56 0.57
C ARG A 41 -5.76 -14.49 1.33
N ASN A 42 -5.83 -13.70 2.39
CA ASN A 42 -7.05 -13.56 3.18
C ASN A 42 -8.18 -12.91 2.37
N THR A 43 -7.87 -11.99 1.45
CA THR A 43 -8.86 -11.46 0.51
C THR A 43 -9.38 -12.54 -0.43
N MET A 44 -8.49 -13.34 -1.02
CA MET A 44 -8.84 -14.44 -1.92
C MET A 44 -9.80 -15.44 -1.26
N THR A 45 -9.45 -15.90 -0.05
CA THR A 45 -10.22 -16.93 0.65
C THR A 45 -11.48 -16.34 1.29
N GLY A 46 -11.37 -15.16 1.90
CA GLY A 46 -12.49 -14.49 2.57
C GLY A 46 -13.64 -14.16 1.62
N ILE A 47 -13.35 -13.71 0.40
CA ILE A 47 -14.40 -13.39 -0.61
C ILE A 47 -15.14 -14.62 -1.09
N LYS A 48 -14.47 -15.78 -1.15
CA LYS A 48 -15.08 -17.03 -1.61
C LYS A 48 -15.95 -17.70 -0.54
N LYS A 49 -15.73 -17.38 0.73
CA LYS A 49 -16.48 -17.93 1.86
C LYS A 49 -17.73 -17.10 2.15
N SER A 50 -18.77 -17.76 2.67
CA SER A 50 -19.89 -17.09 3.32
C SER A 50 -19.38 -16.31 4.55
N PRO A 51 -20.02 -15.18 4.92
CA PRO A 51 -19.58 -14.36 6.05
C PRO A 51 -19.40 -15.13 7.36
N GLU A 52 -20.27 -16.11 7.61
CA GLU A 52 -20.29 -16.95 8.82
C GLU A 52 -19.09 -17.90 8.93
N LEU A 53 -18.49 -18.28 7.79
CA LEU A 53 -17.37 -19.22 7.72
C LEU A 53 -16.00 -18.53 7.65
N ARG A 54 -15.97 -17.19 7.71
CA ARG A 54 -14.73 -16.43 7.65
C ARG A 54 -14.00 -16.49 8.99
N THR A 55 -12.69 -16.60 8.91
CA THR A 55 -11.83 -16.45 10.09
C THR A 55 -11.72 -14.96 10.47
N SER A 56 -11.34 -14.64 11.72
CA SER A 56 -11.14 -13.25 12.17
C SER A 56 -10.22 -12.48 11.24
N ASN A 57 -9.09 -13.10 10.86
CA ASN A 57 -8.12 -12.50 9.94
C ASN A 57 -8.72 -12.17 8.57
N GLU A 58 -9.59 -13.05 8.04
CA GLU A 58 -10.27 -12.80 6.77
C GLU A 58 -11.28 -11.65 6.89
N VAL A 59 -11.99 -11.56 8.02
CA VAL A 59 -12.93 -10.47 8.28
C VAL A 59 -12.21 -9.14 8.39
N GLU A 60 -11.14 -9.07 9.19
CA GLU A 60 -10.34 -7.86 9.40
C GLU A 60 -9.69 -7.38 8.10
N VAL A 61 -9.06 -8.29 7.35
CA VAL A 61 -8.46 -7.94 6.05
C VAL A 61 -9.50 -7.44 5.06
N LEU A 62 -10.67 -8.08 4.97
CA LEU A 62 -11.72 -7.60 4.08
C LEU A 62 -12.25 -6.24 4.51
N HIS A 63 -12.44 -6.02 5.81
CA HIS A 63 -12.83 -4.72 6.33
C HIS A 63 -11.81 -3.64 5.89
N ASP A 64 -10.52 -3.86 6.14
CA ASP A 64 -9.46 -2.93 5.76
C ASP A 64 -9.41 -2.66 4.25
N VAL A 65 -9.51 -3.72 3.43
CA VAL A 65 -9.46 -3.58 1.97
C VAL A 65 -10.65 -2.77 1.46
N PHE A 66 -11.86 -3.08 1.92
CA PHE A 66 -13.06 -2.36 1.48
C PHE A 66 -13.07 -0.91 1.98
N THR A 67 -12.74 -0.68 3.26
CA THR A 67 -12.63 0.67 3.82
C THR A 67 -11.52 1.47 3.15
N GLY A 68 -10.36 0.85 2.88
CA GLY A 68 -9.23 1.47 2.20
C GLY A 68 -9.58 1.90 0.78
N ILE A 69 -10.20 1.01 -0.01
CA ILE A 69 -10.68 1.31 -1.37
C ILE A 69 -11.73 2.44 -1.35
N GLN A 70 -12.68 2.38 -0.41
CA GLN A 70 -13.71 3.41 -0.29
C GLN A 70 -13.10 4.79 -0.01
N LYS A 71 -12.17 4.88 0.96
CA LYS A 71 -11.47 6.12 1.29
C LYS A 71 -10.63 6.62 0.11
N ALA A 72 -9.92 5.72 -0.59
CA ALA A 72 -9.10 6.06 -1.73
C ALA A 72 -9.92 6.64 -2.90
N ASN A 73 -11.05 6.01 -3.21
CA ASN A 73 -11.95 6.48 -4.27
C ASN A 73 -12.58 7.82 -3.89
N LYS A 74 -13.04 7.98 -2.64
CA LYS A 74 -13.56 9.26 -2.14
C LYS A 74 -12.53 10.38 -2.24
N ALA A 75 -11.27 10.11 -1.90
CA ALA A 75 -10.20 11.09 -2.01
C ALA A 75 -9.93 11.50 -3.47
N ARG A 76 -10.01 10.55 -4.41
CA ARG A 76 -9.92 10.84 -5.86
C ARG A 76 -11.08 11.70 -6.34
N ASP A 77 -12.29 11.44 -5.89
CA ASP A 77 -13.48 12.22 -6.24
C ASP A 77 -13.39 13.65 -5.69
N ILE A 78 -12.98 13.81 -4.43
CA ILE A 78 -12.75 15.14 -3.83
C ILE A 78 -11.70 15.91 -4.62
N LYS A 79 -10.59 15.26 -5.01
CA LYS A 79 -9.55 15.90 -5.82
C LYS A 79 -10.10 16.32 -7.19
N TYR A 80 -10.82 15.43 -7.87
CA TYR A 80 -11.43 15.73 -9.16
C TYR A 80 -12.40 16.91 -9.07
N GLN A 81 -13.25 16.95 -8.03
CA GLN A 81 -14.19 18.05 -7.83
C GLN A 81 -13.47 19.40 -7.63
N LYS A 82 -12.40 19.42 -6.83
CA LYS A 82 -11.57 20.62 -6.63
C LYS A 82 -10.89 21.07 -7.92
N ASP A 83 -10.41 20.14 -8.73
CA ASP A 83 -9.80 20.46 -10.03
C ASP A 83 -10.86 20.99 -11.01
N LEU A 84 -12.10 20.48 -10.94
CA LEU A 84 -13.24 20.98 -11.73
C LEU A 84 -13.62 22.40 -11.35
N GLU A 85 -13.69 22.69 -10.05
CA GLU A 85 -13.94 24.04 -9.54
C GLU A 85 -12.86 25.03 -9.99
N LYS A 86 -11.58 24.62 -9.99
CA LYS A 86 -10.48 25.44 -10.50
C LYS A 86 -10.59 25.69 -11.99
N TYR A 87 -10.94 24.67 -12.77
CA TYR A 87 -11.18 24.80 -14.21
C TYR A 87 -12.33 25.77 -14.50
N ASN A 88 -13.46 25.63 -13.80
CA ASN A 88 -14.61 26.53 -13.95
C ASN A 88 -14.28 27.99 -13.57
N LYS A 89 -13.28 28.21 -12.71
CA LYS A 89 -12.75 29.53 -12.35
C LYS A 89 -11.66 30.04 -13.31
N GLY A 90 -11.33 29.30 -14.37
CA GLY A 90 -10.27 29.65 -15.33
C GLY A 90 -8.85 29.48 -14.79
N LEU A 91 -8.66 28.78 -13.67
CA LEU A 91 -7.34 28.53 -13.05
C LEU A 91 -6.63 27.28 -13.62
N LEU A 92 -7.28 26.57 -14.55
CA LEU A 92 -6.73 25.42 -15.25
C LEU A 92 -7.10 25.52 -16.74
N ASP A 93 -6.11 25.32 -17.60
CA ASP A 93 -6.31 25.39 -19.05
C ASP A 93 -7.00 24.14 -19.63
N LYS A 94 -6.97 23.02 -18.89
CA LYS A 94 -7.47 21.73 -19.35
C LYS A 94 -8.57 21.21 -18.44
N HIS A 95 -9.64 20.73 -19.05
CA HIS A 95 -10.72 20.08 -18.31
C HIS A 95 -10.17 18.83 -17.59
N PRO A 96 -10.40 18.67 -16.28
CA PRO A 96 -9.91 17.54 -15.53
C PRO A 96 -10.55 16.23 -16.03
N LYS A 97 -9.79 15.14 -15.99
CA LYS A 97 -10.29 13.81 -16.38
C LYS A 97 -11.00 13.16 -15.20
N LYS A 98 -12.14 12.50 -15.47
CA LYS A 98 -12.85 11.70 -14.46
C LYS A 98 -11.90 10.68 -13.83
N PRO A 99 -11.88 10.55 -12.49
CA PRO A 99 -10.97 9.64 -11.82
C PRO A 99 -11.34 8.19 -12.14
N LYS A 100 -10.32 7.36 -12.39
CA LYS A 100 -10.50 5.91 -12.46
C LYS A 100 -10.57 5.38 -11.03
N HIS A 101 -11.67 4.77 -10.64
CA HIS A 101 -11.80 4.16 -9.31
C HIS A 101 -11.03 2.85 -9.22
N PHE A 102 -10.59 2.55 -8.00
CA PHE A 102 -10.10 1.22 -7.64
C PHE A 102 -11.30 0.26 -7.58
N PRO A 103 -11.22 -0.89 -8.27
CA PRO A 103 -12.28 -1.89 -8.21
C PRO A 103 -12.28 -2.58 -6.85
N TYR A 104 -13.47 -2.91 -6.35
CA TYR A 104 -13.60 -3.78 -5.19
C TYR A 104 -13.32 -5.23 -5.60
N PRO A 105 -12.67 -6.02 -4.73
CA PRO A 105 -12.38 -7.39 -5.05
C PRO A 105 -13.69 -8.21 -5.07
N THR A 106 -13.80 -9.11 -6.05
CA THR A 106 -14.96 -10.00 -6.26
C THR A 106 -14.53 -11.46 -6.34
N THR A 107 -15.47 -12.41 -6.33
CA THR A 107 -15.14 -13.84 -6.42
C THR A 107 -14.36 -14.22 -7.68
N LYS A 108 -14.58 -13.50 -8.79
CA LYS A 108 -13.85 -13.66 -10.05
C LYS A 108 -12.54 -12.85 -10.07
N GLU A 109 -12.60 -11.61 -9.60
CA GLU A 109 -11.48 -10.66 -9.59
C GLU A 109 -11.10 -10.29 -8.16
N TRP A 110 -10.49 -11.23 -7.44
CA TRP A 110 -10.12 -11.07 -6.03
C TRP A 110 -8.70 -10.52 -5.83
N PHE A 111 -7.87 -10.53 -6.88
CA PHE A 111 -6.45 -10.21 -6.76
C PHE A 111 -6.23 -8.71 -6.54
N LEU A 112 -5.57 -8.38 -5.44
CA LEU A 112 -5.21 -7.00 -5.11
C LEU A 112 -3.91 -6.64 -5.82
N THR A 113 -4.02 -5.85 -6.89
CA THR A 113 -2.85 -5.29 -7.57
C THR A 113 -2.03 -4.40 -6.64
N TYR A 114 -0.75 -4.20 -6.93
CA TYR A 114 0.12 -3.34 -6.11
C TYR A 114 -0.46 -1.93 -5.91
N ASN A 115 -1.07 -1.34 -6.94
CA ASN A 115 -1.69 -0.03 -6.84
C ASN A 115 -2.90 0.00 -5.89
N VAL A 116 -3.65 -1.10 -5.82
CA VAL A 116 -4.78 -1.23 -4.88
C VAL A 116 -4.25 -1.42 -3.46
N LEU A 117 -3.26 -2.29 -3.26
CA LEU A 117 -2.63 -2.50 -1.95
C LEU A 117 -1.99 -1.22 -1.41
N ASP A 118 -1.26 -0.49 -2.25
CA ASP A 118 -0.65 0.80 -1.91
C ASP A 118 -1.70 1.78 -1.38
N ALA A 119 -2.82 1.92 -2.11
CA ALA A 119 -3.93 2.76 -1.67
C ALA A 119 -4.56 2.26 -0.37
N VAL A 120 -4.85 0.96 -0.26
CA VAL A 120 -5.43 0.38 0.97
C VAL A 120 -4.55 0.71 2.16
N PHE A 121 -3.27 0.36 2.12
CA PHE A 121 -2.34 0.57 3.22
C PHE A 121 -2.14 2.04 3.58
N LYS A 122 -2.12 2.93 2.58
CA LYS A 122 -2.07 4.38 2.79
C LYS A 122 -3.31 4.90 3.53
N TYR A 123 -4.50 4.50 3.11
CA TYR A 123 -5.75 5.03 3.69
C TYR A 123 -6.23 4.30 4.95
N THR A 124 -5.66 3.12 5.25
CA THR A 124 -5.86 2.41 6.53
C THR A 124 -4.75 2.64 7.55
N HIS A 125 -3.70 3.41 7.21
CA HIS A 125 -2.56 3.70 8.08
C HIS A 125 -1.83 2.43 8.55
N ASN A 126 -1.57 1.51 7.62
CA ASN A 126 -0.87 0.26 7.96
C ASN A 126 0.55 0.54 8.48
N GLU A 127 0.86 0.05 9.68
CA GLU A 127 2.13 0.33 10.36
C GLU A 127 3.35 -0.14 9.57
N VAL A 128 3.28 -1.31 8.94
CA VAL A 128 4.39 -1.88 8.16
C VAL A 128 4.65 -1.05 6.90
N TYR A 129 3.58 -0.52 6.28
CA TYR A 129 3.71 0.36 5.13
C TYR A 129 4.44 1.67 5.49
N TYR A 130 4.07 2.27 6.62
CA TYR A 130 4.66 3.53 7.08
C TYR A 130 6.03 3.38 7.77
N SER A 131 6.40 2.18 8.22
CA SER A 131 7.74 1.93 8.76
C SER A 131 8.83 1.89 7.67
N MET A 132 8.45 1.74 6.39
CA MET A 132 9.42 1.72 5.30
C MET A 132 9.95 3.13 4.99
N ASN A 133 11.27 3.30 5.10
CA ASN A 133 11.95 4.55 4.72
C ASN A 133 11.67 4.96 3.27
N SER A 134 11.46 4.00 2.36
CA SER A 134 11.14 4.29 0.96
C SER A 134 9.81 5.03 0.78
N GLN A 135 8.83 4.79 1.66
CA GLN A 135 7.51 5.44 1.59
C GLN A 135 7.52 6.82 2.23
N LEU A 136 8.31 6.99 3.29
CA LEU A 136 8.54 8.31 3.89
C LEU A 136 9.28 9.24 2.92
N ASN A 137 10.31 8.71 2.25
CA ASN A 137 11.12 9.49 1.31
C ASN A 137 10.34 9.93 0.06
N GLN A 138 9.30 9.20 -0.36
CA GLN A 138 8.43 9.62 -1.47
C GLN A 138 7.58 10.86 -1.15
N ASN A 139 7.29 11.13 0.13
CA ASN A 139 6.52 12.30 0.55
C ASN A 139 7.40 13.53 0.87
N ALA A 140 8.73 13.36 0.86
CA ALA A 140 9.69 14.41 1.20
C ALA A 140 10.20 15.22 -0.02
N ILE A 141 9.69 14.91 -1.22
CA ILE A 141 9.97 15.60 -2.49
C ILE A 141 8.68 16.32 -2.93
#